data_AF-A0AAU7RGY3-F1
#
_entry.id   AF-A0AAU7RGY3-F1
#
_cell.length_a   1.000
_cell.length_b   1.000
_cell.length_c   1.000
_cell.angle_alpha   90.00
_cell.angle_beta   90.00
_cell.angle_gamma   90.00
#
_symmetry.space_group_name_H-M   'P 1'
#
loop_
_entity.id
_entity.type
_entity.pdbx_description
1 polymer ?
#
loop_
_entity_poly.entity_id
_entity_poly.type
_entity_poly.pdbx_seq_one_letter_code
_entity_poly.pdbx_strand_id
1 'polypeptide(L)'
;MSNIATTSRQRRASKIIEFSAADSESPGESISRANMILQGFPAPRLQATFTLKNGKTARTDFWWPELDLVGEFDGQGKYLRSELRGGKTIQQVVMDEKARENALRALGLTVIRWDWGEMMNPRAFANILIDGGLRSSRTP
;
A
#
# COMPACT_ATOMS: atom_id res chain seq x y z
N MET A 1 -13.38 -25.06 -24.82
CA MET A 1 -13.67 -23.63 -25.04
C MET A 1 -13.12 -22.81 -23.88
N SER A 2 -11.82 -22.56 -23.84
CA SER A 2 -11.17 -21.82 -22.75
C SER A 2 -10.31 -20.69 -23.30
N ASN A 3 -10.14 -19.65 -22.47
CA ASN A 3 -9.03 -18.68 -22.49
C ASN A 3 -9.28 -17.28 -23.07
N ILE A 4 -10.39 -16.62 -22.70
CA ILE A 4 -10.61 -15.18 -23.00
C ILE A 4 -10.38 -14.27 -21.75
N ALA A 5 -10.39 -14.83 -20.54
CA ALA A 5 -10.27 -14.06 -19.29
C ALA A 5 -8.84 -13.62 -18.91
N THR A 6 -7.81 -14.20 -19.53
CA THR A 6 -6.40 -14.02 -19.14
C THR A 6 -5.75 -12.80 -19.80
N THR A 7 -6.08 -12.53 -21.07
CA THR A 7 -5.46 -11.49 -21.89
C THR A 7 -5.92 -10.09 -21.54
N SER A 8 -7.18 -9.89 -21.14
CA SER A 8 -7.69 -8.55 -20.78
C SER A 8 -7.18 -8.08 -19.42
N ARG A 9 -6.99 -9.00 -18.46
CA ARG A 9 -6.35 -8.75 -17.16
C ARG A 9 -4.88 -8.37 -17.33
N GLN A 10 -4.13 -9.12 -18.15
CA GLN A 10 -2.74 -8.78 -18.48
C GLN A 10 -2.64 -7.42 -19.18
N ARG A 11 -3.51 -7.13 -20.14
CA ARG A 11 -3.50 -5.86 -20.89
C ARG A 11 -3.87 -4.65 -20.02
N ARG A 12 -4.78 -4.81 -19.04
CA ARG A 12 -5.05 -3.79 -18.01
C ARG A 12 -3.83 -3.59 -17.12
N ALA A 13 -3.22 -4.66 -16.62
CA ALA A 13 -2.00 -4.58 -15.81
C ALA A 13 -0.87 -3.82 -16.54
N SER A 14 -0.63 -4.11 -17.83
CA SER A 14 0.38 -3.43 -18.63
C SER A 14 0.10 -1.94 -18.86
N LYS A 15 -1.16 -1.54 -19.05
CA LYS A 15 -1.54 -0.11 -19.18
C LYS A 15 -1.49 0.65 -17.86
N ILE A 16 -1.64 -0.05 -16.74
CA ILE A 16 -1.68 0.55 -15.40
C ILE A 16 -0.25 0.77 -14.86
N ILE A 17 0.73 -0.03 -15.29
CA ILE A 17 2.18 0.21 -15.05
C ILE A 17 2.66 1.54 -15.68
N GLU A 18 1.99 2.02 -16.73
CA GLU A 18 2.34 3.28 -17.42
C GLU A 18 1.83 4.52 -16.67
N PHE A 19 0.98 4.36 -15.65
CA PHE A 19 0.32 5.45 -14.94
C PHE A 19 1.02 5.77 -13.61
N SER A 20 2.32 6.06 -13.65
CA SER A 20 3.04 6.59 -12.49
C SER A 20 2.57 8.01 -12.20
N ALA A 21 1.96 8.24 -11.03
CA ALA A 21 1.73 9.60 -10.54
C ALA A 21 3.05 10.19 -10.02
N ALA A 22 3.27 11.49 -10.19
CA ALA A 22 4.55 12.14 -9.85
C ALA A 22 4.99 11.95 -8.38
N ASP A 23 4.04 11.74 -7.46
CA ASP A 23 4.30 11.60 -6.02
C ASP A 23 4.36 10.12 -5.55
N SER A 24 4.25 9.17 -6.47
CA SER A 24 4.28 7.74 -6.18
C SER A 24 5.71 7.22 -6.35
N GLU A 25 6.28 6.63 -5.31
CA GLU A 25 7.68 6.20 -5.33
C GLU A 25 7.87 4.84 -6.03
N SER A 26 6.76 4.09 -6.20
CA SER A 26 6.77 2.82 -6.92
C SER A 26 5.57 2.64 -7.85
N PRO A 27 5.68 1.79 -8.89
CA PRO A 27 4.53 1.40 -9.71
C PRO A 27 3.40 0.82 -8.85
N GLY A 28 3.70 -0.04 -7.86
CA GLY A 28 2.68 -0.63 -7.01
C GLY A 28 1.84 0.40 -6.25
N GLU A 29 2.45 1.47 -5.76
CA GLU A 29 1.71 2.58 -5.15
C GLU A 29 0.77 3.28 -6.13
N SER A 30 1.24 3.56 -7.35
CA SER A 30 0.43 4.20 -8.40
C SER A 30 -0.75 3.34 -8.81
N ILE A 31 -0.53 2.03 -8.99
CA ILE A 31 -1.57 1.07 -9.32
C ILE A 31 -2.58 0.95 -8.17
N SER A 32 -2.11 0.92 -6.92
CA SER A 32 -2.97 0.90 -5.74
C SER A 32 -3.89 2.12 -5.71
N ARG A 33 -3.33 3.32 -5.89
CA ARG A 33 -4.10 4.57 -5.96
C ARG A 33 -5.11 4.57 -7.10
N ALA A 34 -4.72 4.12 -8.29
CA ALA A 34 -5.62 4.01 -9.43
C ALA A 34 -6.78 3.05 -9.13
N ASN A 35 -6.50 1.90 -8.52
CA ASN A 35 -7.52 0.93 -8.12
C ASN A 35 -8.46 1.49 -7.04
N MET A 36 -7.98 2.29 -6.08
CA MET A 36 -8.84 2.96 -5.10
C MET A 36 -9.83 3.90 -5.79
N ILE A 37 -9.35 4.74 -6.71
CA ILE A 37 -10.17 5.70 -7.48
C ILE A 37 -11.20 4.97 -8.35
N LEU A 38 -10.75 3.95 -9.11
CA LEU A 38 -11.61 3.17 -9.98
C LEU A 38 -12.70 2.41 -9.20
N GLN A 39 -12.42 2.04 -7.95
CA GLN A 39 -13.38 1.38 -7.07
C GLN A 39 -14.17 2.35 -6.22
N GLY A 40 -14.00 3.67 -6.35
CA GLY A 40 -14.80 4.68 -5.68
C GLY A 40 -14.43 4.95 -4.21
N PHE A 41 -13.26 4.51 -3.75
CA PHE A 41 -12.73 4.83 -2.42
C PHE A 41 -12.19 6.27 -2.37
N PRO A 42 -12.19 6.92 -1.19
CA PRO A 42 -11.65 8.25 -1.05
C PRO A 42 -10.15 8.26 -1.36
N ALA A 43 -9.68 9.34 -1.99
CA ALA A 43 -8.28 9.47 -2.34
C ALA A 43 -7.43 9.72 -1.08
N PRO A 44 -6.33 8.97 -0.86
CA PRO A 44 -5.41 9.22 0.23
C PRO A 44 -4.52 10.45 -0.05
N ARG A 45 -3.97 11.03 1.01
CA ARG A 45 -2.74 11.82 0.96
C ARG A 45 -1.56 10.87 0.77
N LEU A 46 -0.67 11.18 -0.16
CA LEU A 46 0.48 10.34 -0.46
C LEU A 46 1.68 10.71 0.40
N GLN A 47 2.53 9.73 0.71
CA GLN A 47 3.85 9.93 1.31
C GLN A 47 3.81 10.76 2.60
N ALA A 48 2.78 10.55 3.43
CA ALA A 48 2.56 11.30 4.65
C ALA A 48 3.63 10.98 5.70
N THR A 49 4.07 12.00 6.45
CA THR A 49 5.09 11.87 7.49
C THR A 49 4.53 12.08 8.88
N PHE A 50 5.00 11.29 9.83
CA PHE A 50 4.55 11.29 11.23
C PHE A 50 5.76 11.38 12.15
N THR A 51 5.69 12.27 13.13
CA THR A 51 6.68 12.33 14.22
C THR A 51 6.31 11.30 15.27
N LEU A 52 7.15 10.29 15.45
CA LEU A 52 6.98 9.24 16.43
C LEU A 52 7.33 9.74 17.83
N LYS A 53 6.87 9.03 18.87
CA LYS A 53 7.13 9.38 20.29
C LYS A 53 8.62 9.48 20.65
N ASN A 54 9.49 8.81 19.92
CA ASN A 54 10.95 8.86 20.10
C ASN A 54 11.61 9.99 19.28
N GLY A 55 10.84 10.91 18.69
CA GLY A 55 11.32 12.01 17.87
C GLY A 55 11.75 11.63 16.44
N LYS A 56 11.70 10.35 16.07
CA LYS A 56 11.99 9.91 14.70
C LYS A 56 10.80 10.17 13.78
N THR A 57 11.06 10.35 12.49
CA THR A 57 10.02 10.46 11.48
C THR A 57 9.73 9.10 10.83
N ALA A 58 8.47 8.73 10.73
CA ALA A 58 8.00 7.62 9.88
C ALA A 58 7.24 8.19 8.69
N ARG A 59 7.36 7.56 7.52
CA ARG A 59 6.61 7.90 6.32
C ARG A 59 5.73 6.72 5.91
N THR A 60 4.54 6.98 5.42
CA THR A 60 3.58 5.98 4.93
C THR A 60 3.14 6.30 3.51
N ASP A 61 2.86 5.28 2.70
CA ASP A 61 2.52 5.48 1.28
C ASP A 61 1.19 6.21 1.11
N PHE A 62 0.19 5.85 1.92
CA PHE A 62 -1.17 6.36 1.86
C PHE A 62 -1.66 6.78 3.25
N TRP A 63 -2.36 7.91 3.34
CA TRP A 63 -2.97 8.37 4.58
C TRP A 63 -4.36 8.96 4.34
N TRP A 64 -5.33 8.55 5.16
CA TRP A 64 -6.67 9.11 5.27
C TRP A 64 -6.83 9.76 6.65
N PRO A 65 -6.60 11.09 6.75
CA PRO A 65 -6.59 11.81 8.03
C PRO A 65 -7.89 11.66 8.83
N GLU A 66 -9.03 11.64 8.15
CA GLU A 66 -10.36 11.62 8.77
C GLU A 66 -10.66 10.29 9.49
N LEU A 67 -9.85 9.24 9.23
CA LEU A 67 -10.00 7.91 9.80
C LEU A 67 -8.80 7.49 10.66
N ASP A 68 -7.80 8.36 10.83
CA ASP A 68 -6.50 7.99 11.40
C ASP A 68 -5.93 6.71 10.76
N LEU A 69 -6.13 6.54 9.45
CA LEU A 69 -5.81 5.32 8.71
C LEU A 69 -4.62 5.55 7.79
N VAL A 70 -3.62 4.69 7.86
CA VAL A 70 -2.50 4.63 6.91
C VAL A 70 -2.49 3.30 6.17
N GLY A 71 -2.13 3.36 4.89
CA GLY A 71 -1.97 2.21 4.02
C GLY A 71 -0.55 2.11 3.49
N GLU A 72 -0.03 0.90 3.37
CA GLU A 72 1.29 0.63 2.81
C GLU A 72 1.28 -0.49 1.79
N PHE A 73 2.01 -0.28 0.70
CA PHE A 73 2.19 -1.27 -0.34
C PHE A 73 3.49 -2.06 -0.12
N ASP A 74 3.34 -3.34 0.23
CA ASP A 74 4.45 -4.26 0.38
C ASP A 74 4.85 -4.90 -0.94
N GLY A 75 5.69 -4.17 -1.67
CA GLY A 75 6.49 -4.78 -2.73
C GLY A 75 7.45 -5.81 -2.12
N GLN A 76 7.05 -7.09 -2.09
CA GLN A 76 7.78 -8.28 -1.61
C GLN A 76 9.31 -8.34 -1.95
N GLY A 77 9.78 -7.53 -2.90
CA GLY A 77 11.18 -7.45 -3.31
C GLY A 77 12.14 -6.60 -2.46
N LYS A 78 11.68 -5.83 -1.46
CA LYS A 78 12.60 -4.99 -0.65
C LYS A 78 13.44 -5.81 0.35
N TYR A 79 12.93 -6.93 0.84
CA TYR A 79 13.61 -7.72 1.88
C TYR A 79 14.69 -8.66 1.33
N LEU A 80 14.63 -9.06 0.06
CA LEU A 80 15.49 -10.12 -0.49
C LEU A 80 16.82 -9.61 -1.07
N ARG A 81 16.96 -8.30 -1.30
CA ARG A 81 18.21 -7.71 -1.82
C ARG A 81 19.12 -7.33 -0.66
N SER A 82 20.21 -8.06 -0.49
CA SER A 82 21.22 -7.77 0.54
C SER A 82 21.78 -6.35 0.41
N GLU A 83 21.88 -5.81 -0.81
CA GLU A 83 22.39 -4.46 -1.07
C GLU A 83 21.51 -3.36 -0.45
N LEU A 84 20.20 -3.61 -0.30
CA LEU A 84 19.25 -2.64 0.25
C LEU A 84 19.14 -2.68 1.78
N ARG A 85 19.76 -3.66 2.45
CA ARG A 85 19.67 -3.81 3.91
C ARG A 85 20.65 -2.91 4.68
N GLY A 86 21.56 -2.22 3.98
CA GLY A 86 22.54 -1.31 4.62
C GLY A 86 23.40 -2.02 5.68
N GLY A 87 23.79 -3.27 5.44
CA GLY A 87 24.55 -4.10 6.39
C GLY A 87 23.71 -4.78 7.47
N LYS A 88 22.38 -4.59 7.51
CA LYS A 88 21.50 -5.27 8.47
C LYS A 88 21.17 -6.70 8.05
N THR A 89 20.99 -7.56 9.05
CA THR A 89 20.41 -8.89 8.86
C THR A 89 18.92 -8.79 8.52
N ILE A 90 18.34 -9.85 7.94
CA ILE A 90 16.88 -9.93 7.70
C ILE A 90 16.12 -9.73 9.00
N GLN A 91 16.57 -10.37 10.08
CA GLN A 91 15.92 -10.29 11.39
C GLN A 91 15.86 -8.84 11.88
N GLN A 92 16.95 -8.08 11.75
CA GLN A 92 16.97 -6.67 12.14
C GLN A 92 16.02 -5.83 11.29
N VAL A 93 15.96 -6.04 9.97
CA VAL A 93 15.05 -5.30 9.09
C VAL A 93 13.58 -5.57 9.48
N VAL A 94 13.23 -6.84 9.73
CA VAL A 94 11.87 -7.21 10.17
C VAL A 94 11.54 -6.61 11.54
N MET A 95 12.49 -6.64 12.48
CA MET A 95 12.30 -6.05 13.81
C MET A 95 12.14 -4.52 13.76
N ASP A 96 12.92 -3.84 12.92
CA ASP A 96 12.81 -2.40 12.71
C ASP A 96 11.46 -2.02 12.09
N GLU A 97 10.99 -2.78 11.10
CA GLU A 97 9.69 -2.54 10.48
C GLU A 97 8.54 -2.76 11.46
N LYS A 98 8.60 -3.84 12.25
CA LYS A 98 7.62 -4.10 13.32
C LYS A 98 7.63 -2.99 14.38
N ALA A 99 8.81 -2.49 14.76
CA ALA A 99 8.92 -1.39 15.71
C ALA A 99 8.33 -0.09 15.14
N ARG A 100 8.56 0.18 13.84
CA ARG A 100 7.98 1.34 13.13
C ARG A 100 6.47 1.27 13.09
N GLU A 101 5.90 0.12 12.73
CA GLU A 101 4.45 -0.06 12.71
C GLU A 101 3.84 0.11 14.11
N ASN A 102 4.43 -0.52 15.13
CA ASN A 102 3.98 -0.34 16.51
C ASN A 102 4.01 1.13 16.95
N ALA A 103 5.03 1.89 16.51
CA ALA A 103 5.12 3.31 16.83
C ALA A 103 4.03 4.14 16.13
N LEU A 104 3.69 3.83 14.87
CA LEU A 104 2.54 4.44 14.17
C LEU A 104 1.23 4.12 14.89
N ARG A 105 1.01 2.85 15.26
CA ARG A 105 -0.18 2.44 16.04
C ARG A 105 -0.25 3.15 17.39
N ALA A 106 0.89 3.39 18.04
CA ALA A 106 0.95 4.13 19.30
C ALA A 106 0.61 5.63 19.17
N LEU A 107 0.51 6.17 17.94
CA LEU A 107 -0.04 7.49 17.65
C LEU A 107 -1.57 7.47 17.47
N GLY A 108 -2.21 6.30 17.59
CA GLY A 108 -3.65 6.11 17.34
C GLY A 108 -3.97 5.68 15.90
N LEU A 109 -2.96 5.51 15.04
CA LEU A 109 -3.17 5.18 13.65
C LEU A 109 -3.55 3.69 13.46
N THR A 110 -4.55 3.45 12.61
CA THR A 110 -4.77 2.12 12.04
C THR A 110 -3.84 1.93 10.85
N VAL A 111 -3.15 0.80 10.80
CA VAL A 111 -2.25 0.44 9.68
C VAL A 111 -2.83 -0.75 8.94
N ILE A 112 -3.09 -0.57 7.65
CA ILE A 112 -3.43 -1.64 6.69
C ILE A 112 -2.31 -1.80 5.66
N ARG A 113 -2.14 -3.02 5.17
CA ARG A 113 -1.07 -3.38 4.23
C ARG A 113 -1.61 -4.30 3.16
N TRP A 114 -1.00 -4.27 2.00
CA TRP A 114 -1.28 -5.20 0.92
C TRP A 114 -0.05 -5.36 0.02
N ASP A 115 0.04 -6.51 -0.63
CA ASP A 115 1.08 -6.84 -1.59
C ASP A 115 0.53 -6.88 -3.03
N TRP A 116 1.37 -7.33 -3.96
CA TRP A 116 1.00 -7.51 -5.36
C TRP A 116 -0.19 -8.45 -5.55
N GLY A 117 -0.27 -9.55 -4.81
CA GLY A 117 -1.33 -10.54 -4.92
C GLY A 117 -2.69 -9.96 -4.54
N GLU A 118 -2.74 -9.25 -3.42
CA GLU A 118 -3.96 -8.59 -2.95
C GLU A 118 -4.36 -7.43 -3.86
N MET A 119 -3.41 -6.56 -4.23
CA MET A 119 -3.67 -5.42 -5.13
C MET A 119 -4.20 -5.85 -6.50
N MET A 120 -3.69 -6.97 -7.05
CA MET A 120 -4.10 -7.49 -8.35
C MET A 120 -5.45 -8.23 -8.33
N ASN A 121 -5.99 -8.50 -7.14
CA ASN A 121 -7.32 -9.05 -6.95
C ASN A 121 -8.27 -7.95 -6.43
N PRO A 122 -9.11 -7.34 -7.31
CA PRO A 122 -9.92 -6.17 -6.92
C PRO A 122 -10.78 -6.39 -5.68
N ARG A 123 -11.37 -7.57 -5.51
CA ARG A 123 -12.20 -7.88 -4.34
C ARG A 123 -11.37 -8.00 -3.06
N ALA A 124 -10.20 -8.65 -3.12
CA ALA A 124 -9.32 -8.75 -1.97
C ALA A 124 -8.82 -7.37 -1.54
N PHE A 125 -8.36 -6.57 -2.51
CA PHE A 125 -7.93 -5.20 -2.26
C PHE A 125 -9.04 -4.34 -1.66
N ALA A 126 -10.26 -4.39 -2.22
CA ALA A 126 -11.41 -3.67 -1.68
C ALA A 126 -11.75 -4.08 -0.23
N ASN A 127 -11.69 -5.38 0.08
CA ASN A 127 -11.94 -5.87 1.43
C ASN A 127 -10.93 -5.31 2.44
N ILE A 128 -9.64 -5.28 2.10
CA ILE A 128 -8.60 -4.67 2.96
C ILE A 128 -8.92 -3.20 3.28
N LEU A 129 -9.31 -2.43 2.26
CA LEU A 129 -9.69 -1.03 2.44
C LEU A 129 -10.94 -0.89 3.32
N ILE A 130 -11.95 -1.73 3.11
CA ILE A 130 -13.20 -1.75 3.88
C ILE A 130 -12.97 -2.13 5.34
N ASP A 131 -12.13 -3.14 5.59
CA ASP A 131 -11.75 -3.60 6.93
C ASP A 131 -10.93 -2.53 7.65
N GLY A 132 -10.16 -1.71 6.92
CA GLY A 132 -9.52 -0.49 7.41
C GLY A 132 -10.49 0.66 7.72
N GLY A 133 -11.78 0.50 7.43
CA GLY A 133 -12.82 1.50 7.72
C GLY A 133 -13.22 2.37 6.52
N LEU A 134 -12.58 2.21 5.37
CA LEU A 134 -12.95 2.97 4.17
C LEU A 134 -14.32 2.53 3.65
N ARG A 135 -14.97 3.45 2.94
CA ARG A 135 -16.25 3.20 2.27
C ARG A 135 -16.12 3.59 0.81
N SER A 136 -16.61 2.72 -0.06
CA SER A 136 -16.70 3.04 -1.47
C SER A 136 -17.99 3.81 -1.76
N SER A 137 -17.88 4.82 -2.62
CA SER A 137 -19.02 5.50 -3.24
C SER A 137 -19.71 4.67 -4.33
N ARG A 138 -19.10 3.55 -4.73
CA ARG A 138 -19.65 2.57 -5.67
C ARG A 138 -20.16 1.37 -4.88
N THR A 139 -21.46 1.14 -4.91
CA THR A 139 -22.08 -0.08 -4.36
C THR A 139 -21.59 -1.30 -5.16
N PRO A 140 -21.33 -2.46 -4.52
CA PRO A 140 -20.89 -3.69 -5.20
C PRO A 140 -21.81 -4.16 -6.32
#